data_AF-A0A4U1EX21-F1
#
_entry.id   AF-A0A4U1EX21-F1
#
_cell.length_a   1.000
_cell.length_b   1.000
_cell.length_c   1.000
_cell.angle_alpha   90.00
_cell.angle_beta   90.00
_cell.angle_gamma   90.00
#
_symmetry.space_group_name_H-M   'P 1'
#
loop_
_entity.id
_entity.type
_entity.pdbx_description
1 polymer ?
#
loop_
_entity_poly.entity_id
_entity_poly.type
_entity_poly.pdbx_seq_one_letter_code
_entity_poly.pdbx_strand_id
1 'polypeptide(L)'
;SAGGPPPTTSPKADEGSEAVHPKPRNVFHIEWSSIRRRSKVFGKGEHQERRTKDPSPHQYRKPTVELLDLDTMEETSEIKVETGISKTSWIQSSLAASGKRVRKALGYITGEMKECGEGLKDKSPVFQFLDWVLRGTSQVMFVNNPLSGILIVLGLFVQNPWWAISGCLGTVVSTLTALILSQDKSAIAAGLHGYNGVLVGLLMAVFSDKGDYYWWLLLPVIVMSMSCPILSSALGTIFSKWDLPVFTLPFNIAVTLYLAATGHYNLFFPTKLLQPSSSMPNITWSEVQVPLLLRAIPVGIGQVYGCDNPWTGGIFLIALFISSPLICLHAAIGSAMGMLAALTLATPFDSIYFGLCGFNSTLACIAIGGMFYVITWQTHLLAVACALFAAYLGAALANVLSVFGLPPCTWPFCLSALTFLLLTTNNPAIYKLPLSKVTYPEANRIYYLSQEKNRRASTITKYQAYDVS
;
A
#
# COMPACT_ATOMS: atom_id res chain seq x y z
N SER A 1 -56.58 -33.21 -44.82
CA SER A 1 -55.35 -33.71 -45.47
C SER A 1 -54.21 -32.82 -45.00
N ALA A 2 -53.18 -33.28 -44.30
CA ALA A 2 -52.22 -34.35 -44.64
C ALA A 2 -51.46 -34.03 -45.95
N GLY A 3 -50.12 -34.07 -46.05
CA GLY A 3 -49.06 -34.44 -45.09
C GLY A 3 -47.69 -33.91 -45.58
N GLY A 4 -46.57 -34.35 -44.98
CA GLY A 4 -45.24 -33.75 -45.22
C GLY A 4 -44.38 -34.33 -46.40
N PRO A 5 -43.08 -34.62 -46.19
CA PRO A 5 -41.93 -34.04 -46.93
C PRO A 5 -41.14 -35.14 -47.72
N PRO A 6 -39.80 -35.12 -47.98
CA PRO A 6 -38.74 -34.07 -48.09
C PRO A 6 -38.19 -34.05 -49.57
N PRO A 7 -36.91 -34.30 -49.99
CA PRO A 7 -35.55 -34.00 -49.46
C PRO A 7 -34.50 -33.40 -50.47
N THR A 8 -33.34 -32.98 -49.95
CA THR A 8 -31.94 -33.00 -50.51
C THR A 8 -31.62 -32.92 -52.02
N THR A 9 -30.61 -32.10 -52.40
CA THR A 9 -29.23 -32.56 -52.76
C THR A 9 -28.31 -31.39 -53.19
N SER A 10 -27.01 -31.56 -53.00
CA SER A 10 -25.93 -30.70 -53.54
C SER A 10 -24.99 -31.54 -54.40
N PRO A 11 -24.35 -30.94 -55.42
CA PRO A 11 -22.94 -31.25 -55.64
C PRO A 11 -22.05 -30.05 -56.03
N LYS A 12 -20.77 -30.19 -55.61
CA LYS A 12 -19.49 -29.81 -56.24
C LYS A 12 -19.58 -29.08 -57.61
N ALA A 13 -19.01 -27.88 -57.77
CA ALA A 13 -17.58 -27.50 -57.75
C ALA A 13 -16.86 -27.77 -59.09
N ASP A 14 -16.28 -26.70 -59.67
CA ASP A 14 -15.33 -26.74 -60.78
C ASP A 14 -14.25 -25.66 -60.58
N GLU A 15 -13.02 -26.00 -60.97
CA GLU A 15 -11.83 -25.13 -61.03
C GLU A 15 -11.79 -24.44 -62.43
N GLY A 16 -11.06 -23.35 -62.72
CA GLY A 16 -10.06 -22.58 -61.99
C GLY A 16 -9.45 -21.48 -62.91
N SER A 17 -8.15 -21.18 -62.73
CA SER A 17 -7.27 -20.35 -63.59
C SER A 17 -7.22 -18.81 -63.43
N GLU A 18 -6.31 -18.40 -62.53
CA GLU A 18 -5.19 -17.43 -62.72
C GLU A 18 -5.35 -16.07 -63.45
N ALA A 19 -4.89 -15.00 -62.78
CA ALA A 19 -3.94 -14.03 -63.36
C ALA A 19 -3.22 -13.11 -62.33
N VAL A 20 -1.88 -13.24 -62.28
CA VAL A 20 -0.86 -12.15 -62.15
C VAL A 20 -0.75 -11.27 -60.87
N HIS A 21 0.47 -11.30 -60.28
CA HIS A 21 0.99 -10.36 -59.25
C HIS A 21 1.76 -9.16 -59.87
N PRO A 22 1.97 -8.06 -59.12
CA PRO A 22 3.31 -7.85 -58.54
C PRO A 22 3.33 -7.34 -57.07
N LYS A 23 4.51 -7.40 -56.44
CA LYS A 23 4.84 -7.07 -55.03
C LYS A 23 5.39 -5.63 -54.87
N PRO A 24 5.44 -5.10 -53.63
CA PRO A 24 6.75 -5.03 -52.95
C PRO A 24 6.77 -5.53 -51.48
N ARG A 25 7.98 -5.59 -50.91
CA ARG A 25 8.35 -6.16 -49.60
C ARG A 25 8.44 -5.10 -48.48
N ASN A 26 8.35 -5.55 -47.22
CA ASN A 26 9.35 -5.38 -46.14
C ASN A 26 8.75 -6.01 -44.85
N VAL A 27 9.10 -7.21 -44.38
CA VAL A 27 10.38 -7.72 -43.84
C VAL A 27 10.81 -7.05 -42.53
N PHE A 28 10.57 -7.76 -41.42
CA PHE A 28 11.48 -7.83 -40.27
C PHE A 28 11.58 -9.28 -39.80
N HIS A 29 12.71 -9.93 -40.11
CA HIS A 29 13.14 -11.17 -39.45
C HIS A 29 13.89 -10.77 -38.15
N ILE A 30 13.59 -11.43 -37.03
CA ILE A 30 14.42 -11.31 -35.82
C ILE A 30 15.30 -12.56 -35.74
N GLU A 31 16.59 -12.37 -36.02
CA GLU A 31 17.61 -13.41 -35.95
C GLU A 31 18.14 -13.49 -34.51
N TRP A 32 17.98 -14.66 -33.86
CA TRP A 32 18.56 -14.92 -32.54
C TRP A 32 19.96 -15.51 -32.67
N SER A 33 20.99 -14.68 -32.54
CA SER A 33 22.37 -15.16 -32.43
C SER A 33 23.24 -14.37 -31.44
N SER A 34 23.95 -15.10 -30.58
CA SER A 34 25.11 -14.66 -29.79
C SER A 34 24.94 -13.54 -28.73
N ILE A 35 24.46 -13.90 -27.54
CA ILE A 35 25.01 -13.31 -26.29
C ILE A 35 25.75 -14.40 -25.51
N ARG A 36 27.08 -14.38 -25.58
CA ARG A 36 27.96 -15.32 -24.88
C ARG A 36 28.16 -14.86 -23.42
N ARG A 37 28.06 -15.83 -22.49
CA ARG A 37 28.12 -15.67 -21.02
C ARG A 37 29.20 -14.69 -20.52
N ARG A 38 28.87 -13.98 -19.42
CA ARG A 38 29.74 -13.91 -18.24
C ARG A 38 28.94 -14.12 -16.94
N SER A 39 28.70 -15.38 -16.61
CA SER A 39 28.50 -15.77 -15.21
C SER A 39 29.86 -15.71 -14.50
N LYS A 40 30.02 -14.87 -13.47
CA LYS A 40 31.15 -14.98 -12.55
C LYS A 40 30.64 -15.43 -11.18
N VAL A 41 30.69 -16.74 -10.98
CA VAL A 41 30.59 -17.36 -9.66
C VAL A 41 31.91 -17.08 -8.94
N PHE A 42 31.83 -16.35 -7.83
CA PHE A 42 32.72 -16.42 -6.68
C PHE A 42 31.80 -16.26 -5.46
N GLY A 43 31.85 -17.07 -4.42
CA GLY A 43 32.97 -17.90 -3.96
C GLY A 43 33.32 -17.43 -2.56
N LYS A 44 33.10 -18.28 -1.55
CA LYS A 44 33.29 -17.96 -0.12
C LYS A 44 34.64 -17.28 0.14
N GLY A 45 34.62 -16.26 0.99
CA GLY A 45 35.77 -15.74 1.71
C GLY A 45 35.43 -15.61 3.18
N GLU A 46 35.71 -16.64 3.97
CA GLU A 46 35.67 -16.56 5.43
C GLU A 46 36.90 -15.77 5.89
N HIS A 47 36.71 -14.65 6.59
CA HIS A 47 37.77 -14.08 7.44
C HIS A 47 37.23 -13.76 8.82
N GLN A 48 37.46 -14.71 9.71
CA GLN A 48 37.22 -14.63 11.15
C GLN A 48 38.43 -13.99 11.80
N GLU A 49 38.41 -12.67 12.00
CA GLU A 49 39.53 -11.98 12.66
C GLU A 49 39.40 -12.06 14.19
N ARG A 50 40.31 -12.82 14.81
CA ARG A 50 40.42 -12.94 16.27
C ARG A 50 40.97 -11.62 16.84
N ARG A 51 40.17 -10.90 17.63
CA ARG A 51 40.71 -9.91 18.57
C ARG A 51 41.29 -10.62 19.80
N THR A 52 42.61 -10.72 19.86
CA THR A 52 43.36 -11.00 21.10
C THR A 52 43.28 -9.80 22.05
N LYS A 53 43.41 -10.08 23.35
CA LYS A 53 43.45 -9.08 24.43
C LYS A 53 44.86 -8.51 24.60
N ASP A 54 44.91 -7.37 25.30
CA ASP A 54 45.94 -6.88 26.25
C ASP A 54 46.33 -5.39 25.98
N PRO A 55 46.83 -4.65 26.98
CA PRO A 55 46.11 -4.34 28.22
C PRO A 55 46.06 -2.83 28.53
N SER A 56 45.35 -2.46 29.59
CA SER A 56 45.19 -1.08 30.07
C SER A 56 46.49 -0.44 30.59
N PRO A 57 46.75 0.86 30.33
CA PRO A 57 47.76 1.61 31.08
C PRO A 57 47.19 2.10 32.43
N HIS A 58 47.99 1.97 33.48
CA HIS A 58 47.64 2.39 34.85
C HIS A 58 47.62 3.91 35.02
N GLN A 59 46.82 4.36 35.99
CA GLN A 59 46.89 5.72 36.54
C GLN A 59 48.28 6.00 37.15
N TYR A 60 48.77 7.22 36.94
CA TYR A 60 49.77 7.84 37.84
C TYR A 60 49.28 9.23 38.25
N ARG A 61 49.41 9.56 39.54
CA ARG A 61 48.81 10.74 40.19
C ARG A 61 49.84 11.38 41.11
N LYS A 62 50.09 12.70 40.95
CA LYS A 62 50.64 13.67 41.93
C LYS A 62 51.02 14.98 41.22
N PRO A 63 51.14 16.12 41.93
CA PRO A 63 50.30 16.60 43.03
C PRO A 63 49.77 18.03 42.80
N THR A 64 48.87 18.48 43.66
CA THR A 64 48.38 19.87 43.72
C THR A 64 49.48 20.82 44.25
N VAL A 65 49.50 22.06 43.76
CA VAL A 65 50.10 23.22 44.43
C VAL A 65 49.06 24.33 44.40
N GLU A 66 48.79 24.92 45.56
CA GLU A 66 47.88 26.05 45.75
C GLU A 66 48.60 27.38 45.45
N LEU A 67 47.85 28.39 45.02
CA LEU A 67 48.24 29.78 45.17
C LEU A 67 47.00 30.59 45.59
N LEU A 68 47.17 31.37 46.66
CA LEU A 68 46.17 32.27 47.26
C LEU A 68 46.57 33.73 46.96
N ASP A 69 45.56 34.59 46.85
CA ASP A 69 45.44 35.98 47.38
C ASP A 69 44.26 36.66 46.64
N LEU A 70 43.22 37.19 47.33
CA LEU A 70 43.10 38.54 47.91
C LEU A 70 43.39 39.66 46.89
N ASP A 71 42.57 40.71 46.70
CA ASP A 71 41.38 41.28 47.35
C ASP A 71 40.43 41.83 46.24
N THR A 72 39.14 42.15 46.41
CA THR A 72 38.57 43.17 47.31
C THR A 72 37.06 42.99 47.57
N MET A 73 36.59 43.50 48.70
CA MET A 73 35.17 43.63 49.06
C MET A 73 34.57 44.94 48.54
N GLU A 74 33.32 44.91 48.07
CA GLU A 74 32.33 45.97 48.35
C GLU A 74 30.97 45.31 48.66
N GLU A 75 30.38 45.68 49.79
CA GLU A 75 29.04 45.26 50.19
C GLU A 75 27.96 46.08 49.45
N THR A 76 26.81 45.49 49.13
CA THR A 76 25.55 45.80 49.84
C THR A 76 24.30 45.09 49.29
N SER A 77 23.32 44.94 50.19
CA SER A 77 21.89 44.67 49.96
C SER A 77 21.45 43.24 49.61
N GLU A 78 20.86 42.59 50.61
CA GLU A 78 20.04 41.39 50.45
C GLU A 78 18.79 41.66 49.60
N ILE A 79 18.52 40.82 48.60
CA ILE A 79 17.14 40.55 48.16
C ILE A 79 16.94 39.04 48.06
N LYS A 80 16.26 38.49 49.08
CA LYS A 80 16.00 37.06 49.25
C LYS A 80 14.88 36.58 48.32
N VAL A 81 15.21 36.18 47.09
CA VAL A 81 14.28 35.54 46.13
C VAL A 81 14.61 34.05 45.92
N GLU A 82 14.78 33.34 47.03
CA GLU A 82 14.73 31.87 47.02
C GLU A 82 13.28 31.39 47.23
N THR A 83 12.64 30.92 46.14
CA THR A 83 11.63 29.82 46.11
C THR A 83 10.96 29.68 44.73
N GLY A 84 11.06 30.66 43.83
CA GLY A 84 10.38 30.64 42.52
C GLY A 84 11.05 29.78 41.43
N ILE A 85 12.39 29.75 41.38
CA ILE A 85 13.16 29.21 40.24
C ILE A 85 13.31 27.67 40.27
N SER A 86 13.32 27.08 41.48
CA SER A 86 13.43 25.62 41.65
C SER A 86 12.17 24.89 41.16
N LYS A 87 10.96 25.41 41.46
CA LYS A 87 9.71 24.76 41.04
C LYS A 87 9.51 24.80 39.51
N THR A 88 9.84 25.91 38.85
CA THR A 88 9.70 26.03 37.39
C THR A 88 10.69 25.14 36.63
N SER A 89 11.95 25.07 37.07
CA SER A 89 12.94 24.15 36.48
C SER A 89 12.61 22.67 36.74
N TRP A 90 12.11 22.33 37.93
CA TRP A 90 11.65 20.96 38.24
C TRP A 90 10.44 20.57 37.36
N ILE A 91 9.45 21.46 37.21
CA ILE A 91 8.30 21.23 36.32
C ILE A 91 8.74 21.10 34.85
N GLN A 92 9.63 21.96 34.35
CA GLN A 92 10.19 21.82 33.00
C GLN A 92 10.96 20.51 32.81
N SER A 93 11.80 20.11 33.77
CA SER A 93 12.56 18.85 33.70
C SER A 93 11.64 17.62 33.73
N SER A 94 10.57 17.66 34.54
CA SER A 94 9.54 16.62 34.63
C SER A 94 8.72 16.53 33.33
N LEU A 95 8.29 17.67 32.76
CA LEU A 95 7.62 17.72 31.46
C LEU A 95 8.53 17.22 30.32
N ALA A 96 9.82 17.59 30.33
CA ALA A 96 10.80 17.11 29.34
C ALA A 96 11.10 15.61 29.50
N ALA A 97 11.17 15.09 30.72
CA ALA A 97 11.35 13.66 31.00
C ALA A 97 10.10 12.85 30.61
N SER A 98 8.90 13.37 30.91
CA SER A 98 7.62 12.82 30.47
C SER A 98 7.52 12.79 28.94
N GLY A 99 7.81 13.91 28.28
CA GLY A 99 7.85 14.01 26.82
C GLY A 99 8.85 13.05 26.16
N LYS A 100 10.04 12.85 26.75
CA LYS A 100 10.99 11.82 26.30
C LYS A 100 10.44 10.40 26.46
N ARG A 101 9.76 10.11 27.57
CA ARG A 101 9.15 8.79 27.84
C ARG A 101 7.99 8.51 26.88
N VAL A 102 7.11 9.49 26.64
CA VAL A 102 6.01 9.42 25.67
C VAL A 102 6.55 9.25 24.24
N ARG A 103 7.56 10.03 23.83
CA ARG A 103 8.21 9.88 22.52
C ARG A 103 8.83 8.50 22.32
N LYS A 104 9.43 7.92 23.37
CA LYS A 104 9.97 6.56 23.33
C LYS A 104 8.86 5.51 23.21
N ALA A 105 7.76 5.66 23.95
CA ALA A 105 6.60 4.77 23.86
C ALA A 105 5.93 4.82 22.47
N LEU A 106 5.74 6.03 21.92
CA LEU A 106 5.28 6.24 20.54
C LEU A 106 6.18 5.51 19.54
N GLY A 107 7.50 5.62 19.68
CA GLY A 107 8.46 4.95 18.80
C GLY A 107 8.24 3.43 18.64
N TYR A 108 7.78 2.73 19.70
CA TYR A 108 7.49 1.29 19.65
C TYR A 108 6.19 0.92 18.92
N ILE A 109 5.25 1.86 18.77
CA ILE A 109 3.93 1.63 18.14
C ILE A 109 3.78 2.27 16.76
N THR A 110 4.61 3.28 16.44
CA THR A 110 4.63 3.97 15.15
C THR A 110 5.42 3.21 14.07
N GLY A 111 5.21 3.56 12.80
CA GLY A 111 5.90 2.95 11.67
C GLY A 111 5.62 1.45 11.58
N GLU A 112 6.66 0.67 11.31
CA GLU A 112 6.53 -0.78 11.09
C GLU A 112 6.56 -1.65 12.36
N MET A 113 6.69 -1.06 13.55
CA MET A 113 6.89 -1.76 14.83
C MET A 113 7.98 -2.85 14.74
N LYS A 114 9.21 -2.48 14.36
CA LYS A 114 10.30 -3.44 14.07
C LYS A 114 10.73 -4.21 15.31
N GLU A 115 10.83 -3.52 16.43
CA GLU A 115 11.18 -4.09 17.74
C GLU A 115 10.14 -5.12 18.20
N CYS A 116 8.86 -4.93 17.86
CA CYS A 116 7.81 -5.92 18.09
C CYS A 116 8.04 -7.17 17.21
N GLY A 117 8.22 -6.98 15.90
CA GLY A 117 8.48 -8.08 14.97
C GLY A 117 9.77 -8.86 15.28
N GLU A 118 10.80 -8.19 15.80
CA GLU A 118 12.02 -8.83 16.30
C GLU A 118 11.77 -9.61 17.59
N GLY A 119 11.10 -9.01 18.57
CA GLY A 119 10.76 -9.67 19.84
C GLY A 119 9.81 -10.87 19.70
N LEU A 120 9.10 -11.00 18.58
CA LEU A 120 8.26 -12.15 18.25
C LEU A 120 9.00 -13.33 17.62
N LYS A 121 10.21 -13.15 17.05
CA LYS A 121 10.96 -14.23 16.38
C LYS A 121 11.26 -15.41 17.31
N ASP A 122 11.50 -15.12 18.59
CA ASP A 122 11.79 -16.10 19.65
C ASP A 122 10.52 -16.58 20.39
N LYS A 123 9.31 -16.28 19.87
CA LYS A 123 8.02 -16.66 20.46
C LYS A 123 7.35 -17.78 19.66
N SER A 124 6.31 -18.37 20.25
CA SER A 124 5.51 -19.43 19.62
C SER A 124 5.12 -19.08 18.18
N PRO A 125 5.18 -20.03 17.23
CA PRO A 125 4.76 -19.81 15.84
C PRO A 125 3.34 -19.26 15.70
N VAL A 126 2.46 -19.53 16.66
CA VAL A 126 1.08 -18.99 16.69
C VAL A 126 1.09 -17.45 16.82
N PHE A 127 1.92 -16.88 17.69
CA PHE A 127 2.01 -15.42 17.83
C PHE A 127 2.65 -14.77 16.60
N GLN A 128 3.65 -15.41 16.01
CA GLN A 128 4.25 -14.95 14.75
C GLN A 128 3.20 -14.94 13.63
N PHE A 129 2.44 -16.03 13.47
CA PHE A 129 1.38 -16.12 12.48
C PHE A 129 0.28 -15.07 12.68
N LEU A 130 -0.13 -14.79 13.92
CA LEU A 130 -1.10 -13.73 14.22
C LEU A 130 -0.57 -12.33 13.87
N ASP A 131 0.70 -12.02 14.15
CA ASP A 131 1.34 -10.77 13.73
C ASP A 131 1.37 -10.64 12.21
N TRP A 132 1.69 -11.71 11.48
CA TRP A 132 1.70 -11.72 10.01
C TRP A 132 0.30 -11.51 9.41
N VAL A 133 -0.73 -12.10 10.02
CA VAL A 133 -2.14 -11.89 9.62
C VAL A 133 -2.56 -10.44 9.89
N LEU A 134 -2.24 -9.87 11.05
CA LEU A 134 -2.59 -8.47 11.38
C LEU A 134 -1.87 -7.46 10.49
N ARG A 135 -0.57 -7.65 10.24
CA ARG A 135 0.18 -6.89 9.22
C ARG A 135 -0.42 -7.08 7.83
N GLY A 136 -0.84 -8.30 7.50
CA GLY A 136 -1.54 -8.63 6.27
C GLY A 136 -2.84 -7.83 6.10
N THR A 137 -3.63 -7.68 7.15
CA THR A 137 -4.83 -6.82 7.11
C THR A 137 -4.47 -5.36 6.86
N SER A 138 -3.45 -4.80 7.52
CA SER A 138 -3.08 -3.38 7.35
C SER A 138 -2.37 -3.07 6.02
N GLN A 139 -1.73 -4.06 5.40
CA GLN A 139 -0.97 -3.89 4.15
C GLN A 139 -1.83 -3.53 2.92
N VAL A 140 -3.16 -3.67 2.99
CA VAL A 140 -4.09 -3.14 1.96
C VAL A 140 -3.86 -1.66 1.71
N MET A 141 -3.52 -0.90 2.76
CA MET A 141 -3.20 0.53 2.69
C MET A 141 -1.70 0.79 2.85
N PHE A 142 -0.87 -0.20 2.48
CA PHE A 142 0.60 -0.18 2.55
C PHE A 142 1.18 0.01 3.96
N VAL A 143 0.41 -0.33 4.99
CA VAL A 143 0.84 -0.23 6.40
C VAL A 143 1.33 -1.59 6.88
N ASN A 144 2.58 -1.65 7.35
CA ASN A 144 3.21 -2.85 7.94
C ASN A 144 3.15 -2.78 9.48
N ASN A 145 1.95 -2.68 10.07
CA ASN A 145 1.80 -2.42 11.50
C ASN A 145 0.67 -3.27 12.12
N PRO A 146 0.98 -4.21 13.04
CA PRO A 146 -0.02 -5.12 13.61
C PRO A 146 -1.06 -4.40 14.49
N LEU A 147 -0.71 -3.27 15.13
CA LEU A 147 -1.66 -2.47 15.91
C LEU A 147 -2.66 -1.75 14.99
N SER A 148 -2.19 -1.21 13.86
CA SER A 148 -3.07 -0.72 12.79
C SER A 148 -3.96 -1.85 12.26
N GLY A 149 -3.41 -3.05 12.09
CA GLY A 149 -4.16 -4.27 11.73
C GLY A 149 -5.30 -4.58 12.68
N ILE A 150 -5.06 -4.54 14.00
CA ILE A 150 -6.09 -4.74 15.04
C ILE A 150 -7.21 -3.71 14.91
N LEU A 151 -6.86 -2.42 14.78
CA LEU A 151 -7.84 -1.35 14.64
C LEU A 151 -8.66 -1.48 13.35
N ILE A 152 -8.05 -1.90 12.24
CA ILE A 152 -8.76 -2.18 10.99
C ILE A 152 -9.71 -3.36 11.17
N VAL A 153 -9.29 -4.47 11.80
CA VAL A 153 -10.20 -5.60 12.11
C VAL A 153 -11.38 -5.14 12.97
N LEU A 154 -11.15 -4.31 14.00
CA LEU A 154 -12.25 -3.73 14.81
C LEU A 154 -13.18 -2.84 13.96
N GLY A 155 -12.64 -2.02 13.06
CA GLY A 155 -13.43 -1.23 12.11
C GLY A 155 -14.27 -2.09 11.16
N LEU A 156 -13.75 -3.25 10.71
CA LEU A 156 -14.49 -4.21 9.91
C LEU A 156 -15.65 -4.84 10.72
N PHE A 157 -15.45 -5.15 12.01
CA PHE A 157 -16.55 -5.61 12.87
C PHE A 157 -17.60 -4.53 13.16
N VAL A 158 -17.21 -3.24 13.20
CA VAL A 158 -18.13 -2.08 13.27
C VAL A 158 -18.90 -1.87 11.96
N GLN A 159 -18.34 -2.27 10.82
CA GLN A 159 -19.05 -2.28 9.54
C GLN A 159 -20.06 -3.45 9.50
N ASN A 160 -19.54 -4.68 9.54
CA ASN A 160 -20.33 -5.90 9.45
C ASN A 160 -19.49 -7.11 9.93
N PRO A 161 -19.90 -7.82 11.01
CA PRO A 161 -19.19 -8.99 11.51
C PRO A 161 -19.01 -10.13 10.49
N TRP A 162 -19.97 -10.35 9.58
CA TRP A 162 -19.86 -11.39 8.55
C TRP A 162 -18.77 -11.07 7.52
N TRP A 163 -18.65 -9.79 7.13
CA TRP A 163 -17.61 -9.34 6.21
C TRP A 163 -16.25 -9.44 6.90
N ALA A 164 -16.16 -9.03 8.17
CA ALA A 164 -14.95 -9.17 8.98
C ALA A 164 -14.48 -10.63 9.09
N ILE A 165 -15.39 -11.57 9.38
CA ILE A 165 -15.10 -13.02 9.42
C ILE A 165 -14.57 -13.51 8.06
N SER A 166 -15.24 -13.14 6.96
CA SER A 166 -14.86 -13.57 5.61
C SER A 166 -13.48 -13.02 5.20
N GLY A 167 -13.21 -11.74 5.50
CA GLY A 167 -11.90 -11.11 5.28
C GLY A 167 -10.79 -11.74 6.14
N CYS A 168 -11.04 -11.96 7.43
CA CYS A 168 -10.07 -12.63 8.31
C CYS A 168 -9.74 -14.05 7.81
N LEU A 169 -10.75 -14.81 7.38
CA LEU A 169 -10.55 -16.13 6.76
C LEU A 169 -9.66 -16.04 5.51
N GLY A 170 -9.96 -15.11 4.60
CA GLY A 170 -9.15 -14.94 3.38
C GLY A 170 -7.69 -14.55 3.66
N THR A 171 -7.47 -13.71 4.69
CA THR A 171 -6.12 -13.34 5.15
C THR A 171 -5.35 -14.56 5.68
N VAL A 172 -5.99 -15.34 6.56
CA VAL A 172 -5.42 -16.56 7.14
C VAL A 172 -5.10 -17.59 6.06
N VAL A 173 -6.03 -17.86 5.14
CA VAL A 173 -5.87 -18.83 4.04
C VAL A 173 -4.76 -18.41 3.08
N SER A 174 -4.71 -17.13 2.67
CA SER A 174 -3.66 -16.61 1.79
C SER A 174 -2.28 -16.69 2.46
N THR A 175 -2.19 -16.39 3.76
CA THR A 175 -0.94 -16.46 4.54
C THR A 175 -0.47 -17.92 4.71
N LEU A 176 -1.38 -18.85 5.05
CA LEU A 176 -1.07 -20.29 5.11
C LEU A 176 -0.64 -20.84 3.75
N THR A 177 -1.30 -20.42 2.67
CA THR A 177 -0.96 -20.86 1.31
C THR A 177 0.42 -20.36 0.89
N ALA A 178 0.81 -19.14 1.27
CA ALA A 178 2.17 -18.65 1.04
C ALA A 178 3.24 -19.45 1.80
N LEU A 179 2.93 -19.93 3.02
CA LEU A 179 3.81 -20.83 3.78
C LEU A 179 3.93 -22.21 3.11
N ILE A 180 2.81 -22.81 2.68
CA ILE A 180 2.77 -24.09 1.96
C ILE A 180 3.57 -24.01 0.66
N LEU A 181 3.39 -22.92 -0.10
CA LEU A 181 4.12 -22.63 -1.35
C LEU A 181 5.56 -22.12 -1.11
N SER A 182 6.07 -22.17 0.12
CA SER A 182 7.43 -21.78 0.50
C SER A 182 7.86 -20.41 -0.05
N GLN A 183 6.94 -19.43 -0.04
CA GLN A 183 7.23 -18.05 -0.45
C GLN A 183 8.19 -17.38 0.53
N ASP A 184 8.76 -16.23 0.14
CA ASP A 184 9.76 -15.55 0.96
C ASP A 184 9.22 -15.21 2.36
N LYS A 185 9.92 -15.69 3.39
CA LYS A 185 9.54 -15.49 4.78
C LYS A 185 9.55 -14.02 5.20
N SER A 186 10.39 -13.18 4.59
CA SER A 186 10.39 -11.74 4.93
C SER A 186 9.15 -11.03 4.39
N ALA A 187 8.73 -11.37 3.17
CA ALA A 187 7.48 -10.89 2.58
C ALA A 187 6.24 -11.41 3.34
N ILE A 188 6.22 -12.67 3.76
CA ILE A 188 5.15 -13.23 4.61
C ILE A 188 5.11 -12.47 5.95
N ALA A 189 6.26 -12.29 6.61
CA ALA A 189 6.33 -11.62 7.90
C ALA A 189 5.95 -10.13 7.85
N ALA A 190 6.18 -9.47 6.71
CA ALA A 190 5.72 -8.11 6.45
C ALA A 190 4.23 -8.03 6.03
N GLY A 191 3.48 -9.15 6.01
CA GLY A 191 2.07 -9.19 5.64
C GLY A 191 1.78 -9.14 4.13
N LEU A 192 2.81 -9.14 3.27
CA LEU A 192 2.64 -8.96 1.81
C LEU A 192 1.90 -10.10 1.10
N HIS A 193 1.72 -11.24 1.78
CA HIS A 193 0.89 -12.35 1.31
C HIS A 193 -0.51 -12.41 1.96
N GLY A 194 -0.86 -11.50 2.87
CA GLY A 194 -2.16 -11.45 3.54
C GLY A 194 -3.18 -10.51 2.89
N TYR A 195 -2.75 -9.32 2.47
CA TYR A 195 -3.66 -8.22 2.10
C TYR A 195 -4.53 -8.46 0.85
N ASN A 196 -4.05 -9.24 -0.11
CA ASN A 196 -4.91 -9.65 -1.23
C ASN A 196 -6.01 -10.61 -0.76
N GLY A 197 -5.70 -11.49 0.20
CA GLY A 197 -6.66 -12.42 0.81
C GLY A 197 -7.76 -11.71 1.62
N VAL A 198 -7.44 -10.67 2.40
CA VAL A 198 -8.47 -9.93 3.16
C VAL A 198 -9.50 -9.30 2.23
N LEU A 199 -9.05 -8.68 1.12
CA LEU A 199 -9.93 -8.06 0.14
C LEU A 199 -10.76 -9.10 -0.62
N VAL A 200 -10.19 -10.26 -0.97
CA VAL A 200 -10.95 -11.36 -1.58
C VAL A 200 -12.10 -11.79 -0.67
N GLY A 201 -11.82 -12.07 0.60
CA GLY A 201 -12.85 -12.49 1.56
C GLY A 201 -13.93 -11.43 1.80
N LEU A 202 -13.52 -10.16 1.94
CA LEU A 202 -14.44 -9.02 2.13
C LEU A 202 -15.35 -8.82 0.92
N LEU A 203 -14.78 -8.63 -0.27
CA LEU A 203 -15.59 -8.24 -1.43
C LEU A 203 -16.43 -9.40 -1.97
N MET A 204 -16.03 -10.66 -1.78
CA MET A 204 -16.92 -11.79 -2.06
C MET A 204 -18.16 -11.82 -1.15
N ALA A 205 -18.05 -11.38 0.11
CA ALA A 205 -19.20 -11.18 1.00
C ALA A 205 -20.05 -9.97 0.57
N VAL A 206 -19.41 -8.81 0.31
CA VAL A 206 -20.09 -7.57 -0.11
C VAL A 206 -20.88 -7.76 -1.41
N PHE A 207 -20.36 -8.51 -2.38
CA PHE A 207 -21.01 -8.76 -3.66
C PHE A 207 -21.88 -10.04 -3.71
N SER A 208 -22.06 -10.77 -2.61
CA SER A 208 -22.99 -11.90 -2.58
C SER A 208 -24.45 -11.43 -2.49
N ASP A 209 -25.33 -12.07 -3.26
CA ASP A 209 -26.79 -11.82 -3.23
C ASP A 209 -27.50 -12.65 -2.14
N LYS A 210 -26.80 -13.60 -1.51
CA LYS A 210 -27.35 -14.45 -0.44
C LYS A 210 -27.39 -13.75 0.93
N GLY A 211 -26.84 -12.54 1.05
CA GLY A 211 -26.77 -11.78 2.30
C GLY A 211 -25.77 -12.35 3.32
N ASP A 212 -25.90 -11.91 4.57
CA ASP A 212 -24.96 -12.24 5.63
C ASP A 212 -25.12 -13.69 6.15
N TYR A 213 -24.04 -14.26 6.66
CA TYR A 213 -23.97 -15.62 7.23
C TYR A 213 -24.36 -16.76 6.28
N TYR A 214 -24.28 -16.55 4.96
CA TYR A 214 -24.34 -17.63 3.99
C TYR A 214 -23.04 -18.47 4.02
N TRP A 215 -22.95 -19.38 5.00
CA TRP A 215 -21.73 -20.16 5.33
C TRP A 215 -21.07 -20.89 4.15
N TRP A 216 -21.86 -21.31 3.14
CA TRP A 216 -21.33 -21.92 1.93
C TRP A 216 -20.35 -21.00 1.16
N LEU A 217 -20.49 -19.68 1.27
CA LEU A 217 -19.59 -18.68 0.67
C LEU A 217 -18.14 -18.80 1.18
N LEU A 218 -17.92 -19.38 2.37
CA LEU A 218 -16.57 -19.59 2.87
C LEU A 218 -15.76 -20.56 1.99
N LEU A 219 -16.41 -21.49 1.28
CA LEU A 219 -15.73 -22.42 0.37
C LEU A 219 -15.05 -21.70 -0.82
N PRO A 220 -15.76 -20.90 -1.66
CA PRO A 220 -15.08 -20.14 -2.69
C PRO A 220 -14.16 -19.07 -2.11
N VAL A 221 -14.44 -18.47 -0.94
CA VAL A 221 -13.49 -17.53 -0.29
C VAL A 221 -12.14 -18.21 -0.02
N ILE A 222 -12.13 -19.44 0.51
CA ILE A 222 -10.91 -20.23 0.70
C ILE A 222 -10.20 -20.43 -0.64
N VAL A 223 -10.89 -20.96 -1.66
CA VAL A 223 -10.29 -21.27 -2.98
C VAL A 223 -9.69 -20.01 -3.64
N MET A 224 -10.42 -18.89 -3.62
CA MET A 224 -9.95 -17.65 -4.23
C MET A 224 -8.80 -17.03 -3.44
N SER A 225 -8.80 -17.12 -2.10
CA SER A 225 -7.66 -16.67 -1.28
C SER A 225 -6.41 -17.54 -1.44
N MET A 226 -6.55 -18.84 -1.72
CA MET A 226 -5.41 -19.71 -2.08
C MET A 226 -4.75 -19.27 -3.41
N SER A 227 -5.50 -18.63 -4.31
CA SER A 227 -4.92 -18.10 -5.56
C SER A 227 -4.04 -16.87 -5.36
N CYS A 228 -4.24 -16.10 -4.27
CA CYS A 228 -3.57 -14.81 -4.08
C CYS A 228 -2.04 -14.90 -4.00
N PRO A 229 -1.40 -15.84 -3.27
CA PRO A 229 0.05 -15.98 -3.28
C PRO A 229 0.60 -16.42 -4.65
N ILE A 230 -0.13 -17.26 -5.38
CA ILE A 230 0.25 -17.73 -6.73
C ILE A 230 0.30 -16.54 -7.70
N LEU A 231 -0.79 -15.76 -7.74
CA LEU A 231 -0.90 -14.55 -8.56
C LEU A 231 0.14 -13.49 -8.13
N SER A 232 0.38 -13.32 -6.83
CA SER A 232 1.41 -12.40 -6.31
C SER A 232 2.81 -12.80 -6.77
N SER A 233 3.15 -14.09 -6.74
CA SER A 233 4.43 -14.63 -7.18
C SER A 233 4.64 -14.47 -8.69
N ALA A 234 3.61 -14.79 -9.49
CA ALA A 234 3.65 -14.64 -10.94
C ALA A 234 3.80 -13.17 -11.37
N LEU A 235 2.99 -12.26 -10.82
CA LEU A 235 3.08 -10.83 -11.10
C LEU A 235 4.40 -10.23 -10.60
N GLY A 236 4.88 -10.63 -9.42
CA GLY A 236 6.16 -10.18 -8.87
C GLY A 236 7.36 -10.56 -9.75
N THR A 237 7.32 -11.74 -10.37
CA THR A 237 8.33 -12.20 -11.35
C THR A 237 8.37 -11.32 -12.60
N ILE A 238 7.23 -10.76 -13.02
CA ILE A 238 7.13 -9.83 -14.16
C ILE A 238 7.59 -8.43 -13.73
N PHE A 239 7.00 -7.88 -12.67
CA PHE A 239 7.14 -6.49 -12.27
C PHE A 239 8.47 -6.14 -11.58
N SER A 240 9.14 -7.11 -10.95
CA SER A 240 10.50 -6.92 -10.40
C SER A 240 11.52 -6.46 -11.46
N LYS A 241 11.30 -6.76 -12.75
CA LYS A 241 12.14 -6.27 -13.86
C LYS A 241 12.14 -4.75 -14.03
N TRP A 242 11.10 -4.07 -13.54
CA TRP A 242 10.96 -2.61 -13.54
C TRP A 242 10.93 -2.02 -12.12
N ASP A 243 11.26 -2.84 -11.11
CA ASP A 243 11.14 -2.52 -9.69
C ASP A 243 9.74 -1.94 -9.37
N LEU A 244 8.69 -2.69 -9.75
CA LEU A 244 7.29 -2.33 -9.53
C LEU A 244 6.60 -3.30 -8.55
N PRO A 245 5.74 -2.80 -7.64
CA PRO A 245 4.98 -3.64 -6.72
C PRO A 245 3.80 -4.31 -7.45
N VAL A 246 3.30 -5.43 -6.92
CA VAL A 246 2.12 -6.11 -7.48
C VAL A 246 0.79 -5.44 -7.12
N PHE A 247 0.78 -4.58 -6.10
CA PHE A 247 -0.43 -3.93 -5.57
C PHE A 247 -1.56 -4.94 -5.32
N THR A 248 -2.81 -4.48 -5.36
CA THR A 248 -4.00 -5.33 -5.18
C THR A 248 -4.41 -6.05 -6.47
N LEU A 249 -3.52 -6.18 -7.47
CA LEU A 249 -3.82 -6.94 -8.70
C LEU A 249 -4.16 -8.43 -8.46
N PRO A 250 -3.49 -9.16 -7.54
CA PRO A 250 -3.90 -10.53 -7.20
C PRO A 250 -5.35 -10.61 -6.70
N PHE A 251 -5.77 -9.67 -5.83
CA PHE A 251 -7.16 -9.52 -5.39
C PHE A 251 -8.09 -9.23 -6.56
N ASN A 252 -7.77 -8.23 -7.39
CA ASN A 252 -8.64 -7.80 -8.48
C ASN A 252 -8.84 -8.92 -9.50
N ILE A 253 -7.77 -9.63 -9.89
CA ILE A 253 -7.86 -10.80 -10.77
C ILE A 253 -8.73 -11.90 -10.14
N ALA A 254 -8.51 -12.23 -8.87
CA ALA A 254 -9.27 -13.27 -8.18
C ALA A 254 -10.77 -12.92 -8.08
N VAL A 255 -11.13 -11.73 -7.57
CA VAL A 255 -12.53 -11.34 -7.40
C VAL A 255 -13.22 -11.13 -8.74
N THR A 256 -12.58 -10.49 -9.73
CA THR A 256 -13.17 -10.35 -11.07
C THR A 256 -13.41 -11.73 -11.71
N LEU A 257 -12.48 -12.68 -11.59
CA LEU A 257 -12.66 -14.06 -12.07
C LEU A 257 -13.83 -14.77 -11.37
N TYR A 258 -13.91 -14.69 -10.05
CA TYR A 258 -14.99 -15.31 -9.27
C TYR A 258 -16.36 -14.72 -9.64
N LEU A 259 -16.49 -13.40 -9.67
CA LEU A 259 -17.75 -12.72 -9.98
C LEU A 259 -18.19 -12.98 -11.42
N ALA A 260 -17.26 -13.07 -12.38
CA ALA A 260 -17.56 -13.40 -13.78
C ALA A 260 -17.95 -14.88 -13.97
N ALA A 261 -17.33 -15.80 -13.22
CA ALA A 261 -17.62 -17.24 -13.31
C ALA A 261 -18.92 -17.64 -12.59
N THR A 262 -19.36 -16.86 -11.60
CA THR A 262 -20.62 -17.07 -10.88
C THR A 262 -21.74 -16.24 -11.50
N GLY A 263 -21.64 -14.92 -11.40
CA GLY A 263 -22.67 -13.98 -11.85
C GLY A 263 -23.97 -14.04 -11.04
N HIS A 264 -24.92 -13.17 -11.40
CA HIS A 264 -26.18 -13.04 -10.67
C HIS A 264 -27.04 -14.31 -10.71
N TYR A 265 -27.00 -15.06 -11.82
CA TYR A 265 -27.86 -16.24 -12.04
C TYR A 265 -27.28 -17.57 -11.54
N ASN A 266 -26.19 -17.55 -10.76
CA ASN A 266 -25.63 -18.78 -10.19
C ASN A 266 -26.57 -19.40 -9.16
N LEU A 267 -26.83 -20.71 -9.25
CA LEU A 267 -27.72 -21.41 -8.32
C LEU A 267 -27.20 -21.41 -6.86
N PHE A 268 -25.89 -21.54 -6.69
CA PHE A 268 -25.24 -21.67 -5.37
C PHE A 268 -24.72 -20.33 -4.87
N PHE A 269 -24.03 -19.58 -5.73
CA PHE A 269 -23.28 -18.39 -5.36
C PHE A 269 -23.69 -17.15 -6.19
N PRO A 270 -24.98 -16.76 -6.19
CA PRO A 270 -25.44 -15.61 -6.95
C PRO A 270 -24.78 -14.32 -6.43
N THR A 271 -24.35 -13.48 -7.36
CA THR A 271 -23.77 -12.16 -7.05
C THR A 271 -24.82 -11.07 -7.17
N LYS A 272 -24.62 -9.94 -6.48
CA LYS A 272 -25.49 -8.76 -6.62
C LYS A 272 -25.53 -8.32 -8.08
N LEU A 273 -26.72 -8.02 -8.57
CA LEU A 273 -26.93 -7.59 -9.95
C LEU A 273 -26.36 -6.18 -10.16
N LEU A 274 -25.34 -6.07 -11.01
CA LEU A 274 -24.79 -4.80 -11.49
C LEU A 274 -25.26 -4.59 -12.93
N GLN A 275 -25.72 -3.37 -13.23
CA GLN A 275 -26.22 -2.99 -14.56
C GLN A 275 -25.59 -1.66 -15.00
N PRO A 276 -25.40 -1.45 -16.31
CA PRO A 276 -25.00 -0.15 -16.84
C PRO A 276 -26.12 0.88 -16.67
N SER A 277 -25.74 2.14 -16.42
CA SER A 277 -26.68 3.26 -16.38
C SER A 277 -27.41 3.41 -17.72
N SER A 278 -28.73 3.20 -17.70
CA SER A 278 -29.58 3.20 -18.90
C SER A 278 -30.20 4.57 -19.22
N SER A 279 -30.05 5.55 -18.33
CA SER A 279 -30.62 6.90 -18.47
C SER A 279 -29.68 7.96 -17.88
N MET A 280 -29.91 9.22 -18.27
CA MET A 280 -29.23 10.36 -17.66
C MET A 280 -29.71 10.54 -16.21
N PRO A 281 -28.82 10.65 -15.21
CA PRO A 281 -29.24 10.94 -13.84
C PRO A 281 -29.80 12.35 -13.74
N ASN A 282 -30.97 12.49 -13.10
CA ASN A 282 -31.53 13.80 -12.79
C ASN A 282 -30.83 14.37 -11.55
N ILE A 283 -29.99 15.39 -11.74
CA ILE A 283 -29.16 15.98 -10.67
C ILE A 283 -29.62 17.41 -10.37
N THR A 284 -30.29 17.58 -9.24
CA THR A 284 -30.71 18.89 -8.72
C THR A 284 -29.58 19.46 -7.86
N TRP A 285 -28.71 20.29 -8.45
CA TRP A 285 -27.51 20.82 -7.77
C TRP A 285 -27.78 21.58 -6.46
N SER A 286 -28.96 22.17 -6.28
CA SER A 286 -29.38 22.83 -5.04
C SER A 286 -29.65 21.87 -3.86
N GLU A 287 -29.77 20.56 -4.12
CA GLU A 287 -29.98 19.52 -3.10
C GLU A 287 -28.66 18.95 -2.55
N VAL A 288 -27.51 19.47 -2.98
CA VAL A 288 -26.20 18.99 -2.53
C VAL A 288 -26.00 19.25 -1.03
N GLN A 289 -25.73 18.19 -0.28
CA GLN A 289 -25.56 18.24 1.16
C GLN A 289 -24.06 18.28 1.50
N VAL A 290 -23.54 19.48 1.75
CA VAL A 290 -22.13 19.69 2.15
C VAL A 290 -21.69 18.82 3.34
N PRO A 291 -22.51 18.58 4.40
CA PRO A 291 -22.15 17.65 5.46
C PRO A 291 -21.96 16.20 4.98
N LEU A 292 -22.71 15.76 3.97
CA LEU A 292 -22.55 14.43 3.38
C LEU A 292 -21.32 14.35 2.45
N LEU A 293 -20.94 15.45 1.79
CA LEU A 293 -19.64 15.55 1.10
C LEU A 293 -18.48 15.42 2.10
N LEU A 294 -18.53 16.12 3.24
CA LEU A 294 -17.49 15.96 4.27
C LEU A 294 -17.47 14.54 4.86
N ARG A 295 -18.63 13.90 5.03
CA ARG A 295 -18.75 12.49 5.41
C ARG A 295 -18.21 11.53 4.34
N ALA A 296 -18.29 11.88 3.05
CA ALA A 296 -17.76 11.06 1.96
C ALA A 296 -16.25 10.84 2.05
N ILE A 297 -15.50 11.72 2.72
CA ILE A 297 -14.04 11.59 2.90
C ILE A 297 -13.68 10.34 3.73
N PRO A 298 -14.11 10.16 4.99
CA PRO A 298 -13.88 8.92 5.72
C PRO A 298 -14.59 7.72 5.08
N VAL A 299 -15.80 7.87 4.52
CA VAL A 299 -16.50 6.75 3.84
C VAL A 299 -15.69 6.24 2.63
N GLY A 300 -15.12 7.12 1.80
CA GLY A 300 -14.23 6.75 0.70
C GLY A 300 -12.92 6.10 1.15
N ILE A 301 -12.53 6.24 2.42
CA ILE A 301 -11.42 5.48 3.01
C ILE A 301 -11.91 4.11 3.50
N GLY A 302 -13.12 4.04 4.08
CA GLY A 302 -13.80 2.77 4.39
C GLY A 302 -13.97 1.87 3.17
N GLN A 303 -14.35 2.46 2.02
CA GLN A 303 -14.58 1.74 0.76
C GLN A 303 -13.33 1.06 0.19
N VAL A 304 -12.12 1.37 0.69
CA VAL A 304 -10.90 0.59 0.38
C VAL A 304 -11.06 -0.88 0.79
N TYR A 305 -11.83 -1.15 1.84
CA TYR A 305 -12.22 -2.48 2.31
C TYR A 305 -13.70 -2.81 2.02
N GLY A 306 -14.36 -2.04 1.14
CA GLY A 306 -15.80 -2.17 0.85
C GLY A 306 -16.74 -1.72 1.98
N CYS A 307 -16.29 -0.84 2.88
CA CYS A 307 -17.06 -0.36 4.03
C CYS A 307 -17.70 1.02 3.77
N ASP A 308 -19.01 1.16 3.97
CA ASP A 308 -19.77 2.40 3.79
C ASP A 308 -20.01 3.18 5.11
N ASN A 309 -19.71 2.58 6.26
CA ASN A 309 -19.86 3.20 7.57
C ASN A 309 -18.78 4.28 7.81
N PRO A 310 -19.15 5.55 8.06
CA PRO A 310 -18.18 6.63 8.29
C PRO A 310 -17.33 6.40 9.55
N TRP A 311 -17.86 5.69 10.55
CA TRP A 311 -17.11 5.37 11.76
C TRP A 311 -16.00 4.35 11.48
N THR A 312 -16.27 3.34 10.64
CA THR A 312 -15.25 2.40 10.15
C THR A 312 -14.15 3.14 9.39
N GLY A 313 -14.52 4.06 8.49
CA GLY A 313 -13.56 4.93 7.80
C GLY A 313 -12.71 5.81 8.74
N GLY A 314 -13.33 6.35 9.80
CA GLY A 314 -12.64 7.10 10.86
C GLY A 314 -11.68 6.23 11.68
N ILE A 315 -12.07 4.99 12.01
CA ILE A 315 -11.19 4.02 12.68
C ILE A 315 -10.00 3.66 11.79
N PHE A 316 -10.21 3.50 10.48
CA PHE A 316 -9.11 3.27 9.53
C PHE A 316 -8.16 4.48 9.47
N LEU A 317 -8.66 5.71 9.43
CA LEU A 317 -7.82 6.92 9.53
C LEU A 317 -6.94 6.93 10.79
N ILE A 318 -7.50 6.56 11.96
CA ILE A 318 -6.73 6.44 13.21
C ILE A 318 -5.66 5.34 13.09
N ALA A 319 -5.99 4.19 12.50
CA ALA A 319 -5.06 3.10 12.26
C ALA A 319 -3.89 3.52 11.34
N LEU A 320 -4.17 4.28 10.28
CA LEU A 320 -3.13 4.85 9.41
C LEU A 320 -2.28 5.87 10.16
N PHE A 321 -2.90 6.79 10.92
CA PHE A 321 -2.21 7.86 11.66
C PHE A 321 -1.20 7.31 12.67
N ILE A 322 -1.54 6.23 13.37
CA ILE A 322 -0.64 5.53 14.30
C ILE A 322 0.63 5.04 13.58
N SER A 323 0.50 4.47 12.37
CA SER A 323 1.66 4.03 11.60
C SER A 323 2.43 5.20 10.98
N SER A 324 1.74 6.12 10.30
CA SER A 324 2.32 7.27 9.62
C SER A 324 1.27 8.37 9.43
N PRO A 325 1.46 9.55 10.06
CA PRO A 325 0.66 10.74 9.77
C PRO A 325 0.67 11.14 8.29
N LEU A 326 1.77 10.89 7.55
CA LEU A 326 1.83 11.18 6.11
C LEU A 326 0.99 10.21 5.27
N ILE A 327 0.89 8.92 5.63
CA ILE A 327 -0.06 7.99 5.00
C ILE A 327 -1.50 8.45 5.28
N CYS A 328 -1.82 8.77 6.53
CA CYS A 328 -3.13 9.27 6.93
C CYS A 328 -3.54 10.55 6.17
N LEU A 329 -2.61 11.49 6.00
CA LEU A 329 -2.83 12.73 5.27
C LEU A 329 -3.15 12.46 3.79
N HIS A 330 -2.34 11.65 3.11
CA HIS A 330 -2.58 11.33 1.70
C HIS A 330 -3.83 10.45 1.50
N ALA A 331 -4.22 9.65 2.49
CA ALA A 331 -5.50 8.93 2.46
C ALA A 331 -6.70 9.91 2.42
N ALA A 332 -6.70 10.91 3.32
CA ALA A 332 -7.75 11.94 3.37
C ALA A 332 -7.76 12.81 2.11
N ILE A 333 -6.59 13.24 1.62
CA ILE A 333 -6.46 14.02 0.38
C ILE A 333 -6.94 13.21 -0.82
N GLY A 334 -6.50 11.95 -0.96
CA GLY A 334 -6.91 11.08 -2.06
C GLY A 334 -8.42 10.86 -2.10
N SER A 335 -9.05 10.57 -0.95
CA SER A 335 -10.51 10.43 -0.86
C SER A 335 -11.24 11.72 -1.26
N ALA A 336 -10.77 12.88 -0.77
CA ALA A 336 -11.32 14.17 -1.13
C ALA A 336 -11.15 14.50 -2.63
N MET A 337 -9.99 14.18 -3.25
CA MET A 337 -9.78 14.37 -4.69
C MET A 337 -10.72 13.47 -5.52
N GLY A 338 -10.97 12.24 -5.06
CA GLY A 338 -11.93 11.33 -5.70
C GLY A 338 -13.36 11.88 -5.66
N MET A 339 -13.79 12.42 -4.53
CA MET A 339 -15.07 13.13 -4.38
C MET A 339 -15.16 14.36 -5.31
N LEU A 340 -14.12 15.21 -5.37
CA LEU A 340 -14.11 16.38 -6.24
C LEU A 340 -14.16 16.02 -7.73
N ALA A 341 -13.42 14.99 -8.15
CA ALA A 341 -13.48 14.48 -9.52
C ALA A 341 -14.87 13.93 -9.89
N ALA A 342 -15.57 13.30 -8.94
CA ALA A 342 -16.94 12.83 -9.13
C ALA A 342 -17.94 13.97 -9.34
N LEU A 343 -17.77 15.08 -8.60
CA LEU A 343 -18.56 16.30 -8.81
C LEU A 343 -18.31 16.90 -10.20
N THR A 344 -17.06 16.96 -10.67
CA THR A 344 -16.76 17.45 -12.03
C THR A 344 -17.29 16.55 -13.15
N LEU A 345 -17.54 15.27 -12.86
CA LEU A 345 -18.18 14.33 -13.77
C LEU A 345 -19.72 14.33 -13.69
N ALA A 346 -20.32 15.18 -12.84
CA ALA A 346 -21.76 15.12 -12.50
C ALA A 346 -22.20 13.70 -12.10
N THR A 347 -21.43 13.05 -11.22
CA THR A 347 -21.79 11.75 -10.64
C THR A 347 -22.98 11.93 -9.68
N PRO A 348 -23.98 11.02 -9.66
CA PRO A 348 -25.08 11.07 -8.71
C PRO A 348 -24.61 11.19 -7.26
N PHE A 349 -25.23 12.09 -6.49
CA PHE A 349 -24.77 12.43 -5.15
C PHE A 349 -24.73 11.23 -4.20
N ASP A 350 -25.67 10.28 -4.30
CA ASP A 350 -25.67 9.07 -3.47
C ASP A 350 -24.39 8.24 -3.65
N SER A 351 -23.90 8.06 -4.88
CA SER A 351 -22.64 7.36 -5.16
C SER A 351 -21.42 8.08 -4.57
N ILE A 352 -21.48 9.42 -4.51
CA ILE A 352 -20.45 10.25 -3.88
C ILE A 352 -20.51 10.09 -2.36
N TYR A 353 -21.70 10.20 -1.74
CA TYR A 353 -21.90 10.06 -0.30
C TYR A 353 -21.59 8.64 0.21
N PHE A 354 -21.79 7.63 -0.63
CA PHE A 354 -21.39 6.23 -0.39
C PHE A 354 -19.88 5.99 -0.58
N GLY A 355 -19.11 7.02 -0.96
CA GLY A 355 -17.64 6.99 -1.04
C GLY A 355 -17.05 6.23 -2.23
N LEU A 356 -17.88 5.81 -3.19
CA LEU A 356 -17.45 4.96 -4.32
C LEU A 356 -16.38 5.61 -5.21
N CYS A 357 -16.32 6.93 -5.23
CA CYS A 357 -15.34 7.69 -6.02
C CYS A 357 -14.02 7.94 -5.25
N GLY A 358 -14.00 7.75 -3.94
CA GLY A 358 -12.86 8.10 -3.07
C GLY A 358 -11.78 7.02 -2.99
N PHE A 359 -12.15 5.74 -2.92
CA PHE A 359 -11.22 4.69 -2.47
C PHE A 359 -10.05 4.36 -3.42
N ASN A 360 -10.28 4.39 -4.73
CA ASN A 360 -9.20 4.23 -5.72
C ASN A 360 -8.20 5.40 -5.63
N SER A 361 -8.73 6.61 -5.50
CA SER A 361 -7.98 7.87 -5.35
C SER A 361 -7.19 7.91 -4.03
N THR A 362 -7.76 7.39 -2.94
CA THR A 362 -7.10 7.17 -1.64
C THR A 362 -5.83 6.33 -1.80
N LEU A 363 -5.94 5.12 -2.37
CA LEU A 363 -4.79 4.22 -2.55
C LEU A 363 -3.73 4.81 -3.48
N ALA A 364 -4.15 5.44 -4.59
CA ALA A 364 -3.23 6.09 -5.53
C ALA A 364 -2.47 7.26 -4.88
N CYS A 365 -3.16 8.09 -4.08
CA CYS A 365 -2.55 9.21 -3.38
C CYS A 365 -1.54 8.75 -2.32
N ILE A 366 -1.85 7.69 -1.55
CA ILE A 366 -0.90 7.12 -0.59
C ILE A 366 0.34 6.54 -1.31
N ALA A 367 0.13 5.77 -2.39
CA ALA A 367 1.22 5.10 -3.12
C ALA A 367 2.26 6.10 -3.65
N ILE A 368 1.82 7.20 -4.26
CA ILE A 368 2.71 8.22 -4.81
C ILE A 368 3.14 9.24 -3.73
N GLY A 369 2.30 9.49 -2.73
CA GLY A 369 2.46 10.47 -1.65
C GLY A 369 3.44 10.09 -0.54
N GLY A 370 4.61 9.55 -0.91
CA GLY A 370 5.69 9.22 0.03
C GLY A 370 5.99 7.73 0.21
N MET A 371 5.12 6.82 -0.25
CA MET A 371 5.36 5.37 -0.15
C MET A 371 6.38 4.89 -1.18
N PHE A 372 6.09 5.05 -2.47
CA PHE A 372 6.95 4.58 -3.56
C PHE A 372 7.76 5.71 -4.24
N TYR A 373 7.39 6.96 -4.01
CA TYR A 373 8.22 8.15 -4.26
C TYR A 373 8.64 8.80 -2.95
N VAL A 374 9.81 9.44 -2.90
CA VAL A 374 10.21 10.24 -1.73
C VAL A 374 9.32 11.48 -1.64
N ILE A 375 8.79 11.78 -0.46
CA ILE A 375 7.91 12.92 -0.26
C ILE A 375 8.66 14.28 -0.38
N THR A 376 8.28 15.01 -1.43
CA THR A 376 8.67 16.37 -1.79
C THR A 376 7.41 17.12 -2.21
N TRP A 377 7.46 18.44 -2.41
CA TRP A 377 6.26 19.16 -2.91
C TRP A 377 5.91 18.73 -4.34
N GLN A 378 6.90 18.36 -5.15
CA GLN A 378 6.70 17.86 -6.50
C GLN A 378 6.00 16.49 -6.51
N THR A 379 6.43 15.55 -5.65
CA THR A 379 5.78 14.23 -5.56
C THR A 379 4.44 14.28 -4.85
N HIS A 380 4.22 15.26 -3.96
CA HIS A 380 2.89 15.55 -3.41
C HIS A 380 1.91 16.01 -4.51
N LEU A 381 2.30 16.96 -5.37
CA LEU A 381 1.47 17.36 -6.53
C LEU A 381 1.26 16.18 -7.51
N LEU A 382 2.27 15.35 -7.73
CA LEU A 382 2.16 14.13 -8.53
C LEU A 382 1.17 13.12 -7.91
N ALA A 383 1.11 13.03 -6.59
CA ALA A 383 0.17 12.18 -5.86
C ALA A 383 -1.28 12.69 -5.95
N VAL A 384 -1.48 14.00 -5.92
CA VAL A 384 -2.79 14.63 -6.18
C VAL A 384 -3.23 14.37 -7.62
N ALA A 385 -2.33 14.53 -8.60
CA ALA A 385 -2.60 14.23 -10.01
C ALA A 385 -2.92 12.74 -10.23
N CYS A 386 -2.20 11.83 -9.56
CA CYS A 386 -2.48 10.39 -9.62
C CYS A 386 -3.83 10.03 -8.99
N ALA A 387 -4.19 10.67 -7.87
CA ALA A 387 -5.49 10.50 -7.22
C ALA A 387 -6.66 10.93 -8.12
N LEU A 388 -6.55 12.11 -8.77
CA LEU A 388 -7.53 12.58 -9.74
C LEU A 388 -7.62 11.62 -10.94
N PHE A 389 -6.48 11.21 -11.51
CA PHE A 389 -6.44 10.25 -12.62
C PHE A 389 -7.10 8.91 -12.25
N ALA A 390 -6.87 8.40 -11.04
CA ALA A 390 -7.51 7.18 -10.53
C ALA A 390 -9.03 7.34 -10.33
N ALA A 391 -9.53 8.53 -10.01
CA ALA A 391 -10.96 8.83 -9.93
C ALA A 391 -11.63 8.76 -11.31
N TYR A 392 -11.06 9.46 -12.31
CA TYR A 392 -11.56 9.44 -13.69
C TYR A 392 -11.50 8.03 -14.31
N LEU A 393 -10.38 7.32 -14.11
CA LEU A 393 -10.26 5.92 -14.54
C LEU A 393 -11.24 5.00 -13.79
N GLY A 394 -11.57 5.33 -12.53
CA GLY A 394 -12.59 4.66 -11.73
C GLY A 394 -13.97 4.75 -12.34
N ALA A 395 -14.41 5.96 -12.69
CA ALA A 395 -15.69 6.17 -13.38
C ALA A 395 -15.71 5.49 -14.76
N ALA A 396 -14.63 5.59 -15.53
CA ALA A 396 -14.54 4.95 -16.84
C ALA A 396 -14.63 3.42 -16.76
N LEU A 397 -13.88 2.78 -15.85
CA LEU A 397 -13.92 1.33 -15.66
C LEU A 397 -15.22 0.85 -15.01
N ALA A 398 -15.86 1.63 -14.14
CA ALA A 398 -17.19 1.32 -13.62
C ALA A 398 -18.20 1.19 -14.77
N ASN A 399 -18.23 2.16 -15.68
CA ASN A 399 -19.10 2.14 -16.85
C ASN A 399 -18.81 0.93 -17.75
N VAL A 400 -17.54 0.68 -18.10
CA VAL A 400 -17.15 -0.45 -18.98
C VAL A 400 -17.48 -1.81 -18.36
N LEU A 401 -17.18 -2.02 -17.07
CA LEU A 401 -17.35 -3.31 -16.40
C LEU A 401 -18.81 -3.60 -16.01
N SER A 402 -19.62 -2.57 -15.80
CA SER A 402 -21.06 -2.72 -15.56
C SER A 402 -21.80 -3.41 -16.72
N VAL A 403 -21.32 -3.28 -17.96
CA VAL A 403 -21.84 -4.01 -19.14
C VAL A 403 -21.70 -5.52 -18.99
N PHE A 404 -20.67 -5.98 -18.27
CA PHE A 404 -20.43 -7.38 -17.97
C PHE A 404 -20.98 -7.80 -16.59
N GLY A 405 -21.71 -6.92 -15.90
CA GLY A 405 -22.19 -7.16 -14.53
C GLY A 405 -21.07 -7.18 -13.47
N LEU A 406 -19.93 -6.52 -13.74
CA LEU A 406 -18.74 -6.58 -12.89
C LEU A 406 -18.41 -5.23 -12.23
N PRO A 407 -17.95 -5.22 -10.96
CA PRO A 407 -17.44 -4.02 -10.31
C PRO A 407 -15.99 -3.72 -10.74
N PRO A 408 -15.56 -2.44 -10.75
CA PRO A 408 -14.17 -2.08 -11.06
C PRO A 408 -13.19 -2.42 -9.92
N CYS A 409 -13.69 -2.64 -8.70
CA CYS A 409 -12.87 -2.88 -7.51
C CYS A 409 -11.70 -1.87 -7.43
N THR A 410 -10.47 -2.33 -7.25
CA THR A 410 -9.26 -1.48 -7.22
C THR A 410 -8.38 -1.61 -8.47
N TRP A 411 -8.95 -2.08 -9.60
CA TRP A 411 -8.31 -1.98 -10.91
C TRP A 411 -7.88 -0.54 -11.28
N PRO A 412 -8.71 0.50 -11.07
CA PRO A 412 -8.32 1.88 -11.38
C PRO A 412 -7.07 2.31 -10.63
N PHE A 413 -7.04 2.10 -9.30
CA PHE A 413 -5.86 2.35 -8.47
C PHE A 413 -4.62 1.64 -9.02
N CYS A 414 -4.69 0.33 -9.26
CA CYS A 414 -3.53 -0.46 -9.69
C CYS A 414 -2.95 0.08 -11.01
N LEU A 415 -3.81 0.34 -12.00
CA LEU A 415 -3.40 0.85 -13.30
C LEU A 415 -2.82 2.27 -13.18
N SER A 416 -3.51 3.17 -12.46
CA SER A 416 -3.03 4.54 -12.23
C SER A 416 -1.68 4.59 -11.52
N ALA A 417 -1.52 3.85 -10.42
CA ALA A 417 -0.28 3.86 -9.65
C ALA A 417 0.88 3.21 -10.42
N LEU A 418 0.65 2.15 -11.22
CA LEU A 418 1.67 1.56 -12.08
C LEU A 418 2.09 2.50 -13.21
N THR A 419 1.15 3.16 -13.89
CA THR A 419 1.46 4.19 -14.90
C THR A 419 2.31 5.31 -14.32
N PHE A 420 1.96 5.80 -13.13
CA PHE A 420 2.71 6.88 -12.49
C PHE A 420 4.07 6.42 -11.94
N LEU A 421 4.24 5.17 -11.53
CA LEU A 421 5.55 4.59 -11.13
C LEU A 421 6.47 4.20 -12.31
N LEU A 422 5.93 4.21 -13.53
CA LEU A 422 6.68 4.08 -14.78
C LEU A 422 7.11 5.44 -15.37
N LEU A 423 6.65 6.56 -14.78
CA LEU A 423 7.04 7.90 -15.20
C LEU A 423 8.55 8.11 -15.02
N THR A 424 9.24 8.34 -16.12
CA THR A 424 10.63 8.82 -16.12
C THR A 424 10.65 10.35 -16.20
N THR A 425 11.61 10.97 -15.52
CA THR A 425 11.75 12.44 -15.51
C THR A 425 13.18 12.85 -15.17
N ASN A 426 13.61 13.98 -15.71
CA ASN A 426 14.90 14.59 -15.41
C ASN A 426 14.85 15.47 -14.15
N ASN A 427 13.70 15.60 -13.48
CA ASN A 427 13.56 16.36 -12.24
C ASN A 427 14.04 15.55 -11.02
N PRO A 428 15.19 15.90 -10.39
CA PRO A 428 15.76 15.10 -9.29
C PRO A 428 14.93 15.10 -8.00
N ALA A 429 13.92 15.98 -7.88
CA ALA A 429 13.00 16.01 -6.76
C ALA A 429 11.84 15.00 -6.88
N ILE A 430 11.69 14.35 -8.04
CA ILE A 430 10.74 13.26 -8.27
C ILE A 430 11.53 11.95 -8.27
N TYR A 431 11.84 11.45 -7.07
CA TYR A 431 12.68 10.28 -6.87
C TYR A 431 11.85 9.05 -6.45
N LYS A 432 11.79 8.04 -7.34
CA LYS A 432 11.20 6.72 -7.04
C LYS A 432 12.15 5.96 -6.10
N LEU A 433 11.62 5.40 -5.02
CA LEU A 433 12.39 4.55 -4.11
C LEU A 433 12.61 3.16 -4.71
N PRO A 434 13.79 2.55 -4.53
CA PRO A 434 13.98 1.12 -4.76
C PRO A 434 13.06 0.31 -3.85
N LEU A 435 12.33 -0.68 -4.35
CA LEU A 435 11.33 -1.42 -3.55
C LEU A 435 11.92 -2.06 -2.29
N SER A 436 13.15 -2.58 -2.39
CA SER A 436 13.91 -3.15 -1.26
C SER A 436 14.24 -2.15 -0.12
N LYS A 437 13.85 -0.88 -0.26
CA LYS A 437 14.03 0.22 0.70
C LYS A 437 12.73 0.91 1.09
N VAL A 438 11.60 0.54 0.47
CA VAL A 438 10.28 1.09 0.82
C VAL A 438 9.87 0.58 2.20
N THR A 439 9.45 1.51 3.06
CA THR A 439 8.98 1.24 4.41
C THR A 439 7.73 2.08 4.71
N TYR A 440 7.89 3.35 5.09
CA TYR A 440 6.83 4.34 5.29
C TYR A 440 7.39 5.76 5.03
N PRO A 441 6.57 6.78 4.72
CA PRO A 441 7.02 8.02 4.08
C PRO A 441 8.10 8.78 4.85
N GLU A 442 7.98 8.85 6.17
CA GLU A 442 8.93 9.51 7.06
C GLU A 442 10.31 8.82 7.00
N ALA A 443 10.35 7.48 7.09
CA ALA A 443 11.58 6.70 6.99
C ALA A 443 12.17 6.70 5.57
N ASN A 444 11.33 6.60 4.55
CA ASN A 444 11.71 6.70 3.14
C ASN A 444 12.43 8.02 2.85
N ARG A 445 11.95 9.14 3.41
CA ARG A 445 12.58 10.46 3.29
C ARG A 445 13.91 10.54 4.02
N ILE A 446 14.02 9.97 5.22
CA ILE A 446 15.28 9.90 5.98
C ILE A 446 16.34 9.09 5.21
N TYR A 447 15.93 7.95 4.63
CA TYR A 447 16.80 7.13 3.77
C TYR A 447 17.36 7.94 2.60
N TYR A 448 16.50 8.62 1.83
CA TYR A 448 16.91 9.46 0.70
C TYR A 448 17.89 10.57 1.11
N LEU A 449 17.59 11.32 2.18
CA LEU A 449 18.46 12.40 2.67
C LEU A 449 19.83 11.87 3.14
N SER A 450 19.88 10.65 3.71
CA SER A 450 21.14 10.04 4.10
C SER A 450 22.00 9.66 2.89
N GLN A 451 21.38 9.12 1.83
CA GLN A 451 22.07 8.79 0.58
C GLN A 451 22.57 10.05 -0.14
N GLU A 452 21.76 11.11 -0.20
CA GLU A 452 22.15 12.37 -0.83
C GLU A 452 23.30 13.06 -0.07
N LYS A 453 23.32 12.99 1.27
CA LYS A 453 24.45 13.46 2.08
C LYS A 453 25.73 12.67 1.77
N ASN A 454 25.64 11.34 1.73
CA ASN A 454 26.77 10.47 1.43
C ASN A 454 27.31 10.71 0.01
N ARG A 455 26.43 10.83 -0.98
CA ARG A 455 26.77 11.16 -2.37
C ARG A 455 27.57 12.45 -2.47
N ARG A 456 27.10 13.53 -1.83
CA ARG A 456 27.80 14.83 -1.79
C ARG A 456 29.16 14.74 -1.13
N ALA A 457 29.27 14.03 0.01
CA ALA A 457 30.55 13.82 0.68
C ALA A 457 31.55 13.10 -0.23
N SER A 458 31.16 12.01 -0.88
CA SER A 458 32.02 11.29 -1.84
C SER A 458 32.42 12.15 -3.05
N THR A 459 31.52 13.01 -3.54
CA THR A 459 31.86 13.97 -4.61
C THR A 459 32.92 14.97 -4.15
N ILE A 460 32.78 15.56 -2.95
CA ILE A 460 33.76 16.50 -2.39
C ILE A 460 35.13 15.83 -2.21
N THR A 461 35.18 14.63 -1.61
CA THR A 461 36.45 13.88 -1.46
C THR A 461 37.09 13.56 -2.80
N LYS A 462 36.29 13.27 -3.84
CA LYS A 462 36.81 13.04 -5.20
C LYS A 462 37.43 14.30 -5.81
N TYR A 463 36.79 15.46 -5.68
CA TYR A 463 37.38 16.73 -6.16
C TYR A 463 38.64 17.11 -5.38
N GLN A 464 38.64 16.97 -4.05
CA GLN A 464 39.82 17.20 -3.22
C GLN A 464 41.00 16.27 -3.57
N ALA A 465 40.73 15.06 -4.05
CA ALA A 465 41.76 14.15 -4.54
C ALA A 465 42.32 14.54 -5.93
N TYR A 466 41.59 15.32 -6.74
CA TYR A 466 42.09 15.88 -8.01
C TYR A 466 42.83 17.22 -7.82
N ASP A 467 42.45 18.05 -6.84
CA ASP A 467 43.17 19.30 -6.55
C ASP A 467 44.54 19.08 -5.86
N VAL A 468 44.82 17.84 -5.42
CA VAL A 468 46.07 17.44 -4.74
C VAL A 468 46.97 16.57 -5.65
N SER A 469 46.54 16.31 -6.90
CA SER A 469 47.26 15.51 -7.90
C SER A 469 47.70 16.32 -9.11
#